data_AF-A0A6C0EWY8-F1
#
_entry.id   AF-A0A6C0EWY8-F1
#
_cell.length_a   1.000
_cell.length_b   1.000
_cell.length_c   1.000
_cell.angle_alpha   90.00
_cell.angle_beta   90.00
_cell.angle_gamma   90.00
#
_symmetry.space_group_name_H-M   'P 1'
#
loop_
_entity.id
_entity.type
_entity.pdbx_description
1 polymer ?
#
loop_
_entity_poly.entity_id
_entity_poly.type
_entity_poly.pdbx_seq_one_letter_code
_entity_poly.pdbx_strand_id
1 'polypeptide(L)'
;MEYAIPIPISNPNPIPSSNNEEYNFLKMMQQNDATYNKVKKMNKTQLSNNSKNPRQPEINEQLLNLYTEIDIEYNNFKNKLSFPCFKHKLINIEKNNRAINQSILKSSYIPSKIVKFIKEKSKIVLEYNCDLGNGRTVKINFIIFENSNYEINNIKKKSASYFKNCVLKIYVWLSILSKYADAKCGKNLECFIYLTPFKRKLPKTENNDSLGNFDYIGGDDVSDEDNHDHDHDHDHDHGDNENVFKPFHVNGGVSDVCQTNGQIIVYRKEEWFKVFMHETMHNYGMDFSTLDISSANRKLKTIFSIQTNIKIFESYCEIWARIMNVFFECYFDIHRNSLAVFKPLTTRKKIINNLHRQHSFSLKKQSSIVTVSHDNKDKKNIFLNMFYHFMQHESVFSLFQCVKILNFMGLDYNIISTCNVANNIIVKKFYKEETNVFAYYIIVAILISNFNNFILWCIDNNTNLINFKKEQSSIDSFIHFIGENYKNNDLLKSIIGLEHKLANHVSSDNILLNTMRMTVIGGG
;
A
#
# COMPACT_ATOMS: atom_id res chain seq x y z
N MET A 1 21.12 33.55 49.43
CA MET A 1 21.94 32.31 49.38
C MET A 1 21.16 31.33 48.51
N GLU A 2 21.11 31.60 47.22
CA GLU A 2 21.97 31.06 46.15
C GLU A 2 21.41 29.73 45.59
N TYR A 3 20.88 29.84 44.37
CA TYR A 3 20.36 28.78 43.53
C TYR A 3 21.53 27.98 42.93
N ALA A 4 21.52 26.66 43.08
CA ALA A 4 22.48 25.78 42.41
C ALA A 4 22.03 25.47 40.98
N ILE A 5 22.87 25.85 40.02
CA ILE A 5 22.76 25.61 38.57
C ILE A 5 23.13 24.14 38.27
N PRO A 6 22.42 23.41 37.38
CA PRO A 6 22.86 22.08 36.95
C PRO A 6 24.07 22.16 36.01
N ILE A 7 25.09 21.36 36.31
CA ILE A 7 26.35 21.23 35.55
C ILE A 7 26.09 20.49 34.22
N PRO A 8 26.67 20.91 33.08
CA PRO A 8 26.56 20.22 31.80
C PRO A 8 27.26 18.86 31.84
N ILE A 9 26.61 17.82 31.30
CA ILE A 9 27.19 16.49 31.12
C ILE A 9 28.32 16.60 30.09
N SER A 10 29.55 16.39 30.54
CA SER A 10 30.76 16.32 29.71
C SER A 10 30.69 15.12 28.75
N ASN A 11 30.99 15.37 27.47
CA ASN A 11 31.16 14.38 26.41
C ASN A 11 31.97 13.15 26.88
N PRO A 12 31.47 11.91 26.74
CA PRO A 12 32.35 10.76 26.79
C PRO A 12 33.18 10.69 25.50
N ASN A 13 34.49 10.49 25.67
CA ASN A 13 35.45 10.29 24.58
C ASN A 13 34.99 9.20 23.60
N PRO A 14 35.27 9.35 22.29
CA PRO A 14 34.88 8.38 21.28
C PRO A 14 35.59 7.05 21.50
N ILE A 15 34.80 5.99 21.67
CA ILE A 15 35.27 4.60 21.61
C ILE A 15 35.70 4.32 20.16
N PRO A 16 36.84 3.62 19.92
CA PRO A 16 37.34 3.40 18.56
C PRO A 16 36.33 2.66 17.70
N SER A 17 36.05 3.23 16.53
CA SER A 17 35.17 2.69 15.49
C SER A 17 35.67 1.35 14.97
N SER A 18 34.98 0.26 15.30
CA SER A 18 35.10 -1.00 14.57
C SER A 18 34.01 -1.05 13.49
N ASN A 19 34.43 -0.94 12.22
CA ASN A 19 33.69 -1.22 10.99
C ASN A 19 32.37 -0.46 10.80
N ASN A 20 32.48 0.77 10.26
CA ASN A 20 31.40 1.52 9.62
C ASN A 20 30.91 0.79 8.36
N GLU A 21 30.04 -0.22 8.51
CA GLU A 21 29.09 -0.56 7.46
C GLU A 21 27.86 0.33 7.62
N GLU A 22 27.65 1.24 6.68
CA GLU A 22 26.44 2.05 6.56
C GLU A 22 25.19 1.16 6.67
N TYR A 23 24.34 1.40 7.67
CA TYR A 23 23.12 0.61 7.86
C TYR A 23 22.08 1.04 6.82
N ASN A 24 21.97 0.26 5.77
CA ASN A 24 20.88 0.40 4.82
C ASN A 24 19.57 0.03 5.51
N PHE A 25 18.54 0.89 5.55
CA PHE A 25 17.22 0.57 6.12
C PHE A 25 16.56 -0.67 5.48
N LEU A 26 17.02 -1.12 4.31
CA LEU A 26 16.65 -2.42 3.75
C LEU A 26 17.12 -3.61 4.62
N LYS A 27 18.19 -3.45 5.41
CA LYS A 27 18.67 -4.43 6.41
C LYS A 27 17.63 -4.70 7.48
N MET A 28 16.78 -3.73 7.84
CA MET A 28 15.67 -3.93 8.78
C MET A 28 14.64 -4.97 8.29
N MET A 29 14.59 -5.21 6.98
CA MET A 29 13.73 -6.20 6.36
C MET A 29 14.42 -7.58 6.28
N GLN A 30 15.65 -7.74 6.79
CA GLN A 30 16.36 -9.01 6.81
C GLN A 30 15.99 -9.84 8.04
N GLN A 31 16.04 -11.17 7.88
CA GLN A 31 15.62 -12.10 8.94
C GLN A 31 16.54 -12.11 10.16
N ASN A 32 17.76 -11.59 10.05
CA ASN A 32 18.72 -11.44 11.15
C ASN A 32 18.52 -10.12 11.92
N ASP A 33 17.68 -9.19 11.43
CA ASP A 33 17.45 -7.92 12.10
C ASP A 33 16.61 -8.09 13.38
N ALA A 34 17.01 -7.40 14.44
CA ALA A 34 16.33 -7.46 15.74
C ALA A 34 14.89 -6.94 15.67
N THR A 35 14.62 -5.88 14.89
CA THR A 35 13.26 -5.34 14.70
C THR A 35 12.40 -6.35 13.94
N TYR A 36 12.93 -6.91 12.84
CA TYR A 36 12.21 -7.95 12.09
C TYR A 36 11.82 -9.13 12.97
N ASN A 37 12.77 -9.67 13.75
CA ASN A 37 12.53 -10.83 14.62
C ASN A 37 11.56 -10.54 15.75
N LYS A 38 11.54 -9.30 16.26
CA LYS A 38 10.61 -8.88 17.31
C LYS A 38 9.18 -8.78 16.79
N VAL A 39 8.97 -8.13 15.65
CA VAL A 39 7.66 -8.07 14.99
C VAL A 39 7.21 -9.49 14.61
N LYS A 40 8.13 -10.36 14.16
CA LYS A 40 7.84 -11.76 13.87
C LYS A 40 7.43 -12.54 15.11
N LYS A 41 8.07 -12.29 16.25
CA LYS A 41 7.67 -12.88 17.53
C LYS A 41 6.26 -12.42 17.91
N MET A 42 5.99 -11.11 17.85
CA MET A 42 4.66 -10.52 18.11
C MET A 42 3.58 -11.15 17.23
N ASN A 43 3.81 -11.25 15.92
CA ASN A 43 2.86 -11.86 14.98
C ASN A 43 2.63 -13.36 15.24
N LYS A 44 3.64 -14.08 15.75
CA LYS A 44 3.50 -15.48 16.18
C LYS A 44 2.76 -15.62 17.51
N THR A 45 2.96 -14.68 18.45
CA THR A 45 2.38 -14.74 19.80
C THR A 45 1.01 -14.09 19.91
N GLN A 46 0.52 -13.45 18.83
CA GLN A 46 -0.73 -12.69 18.82
C GLN A 46 -1.95 -13.45 19.32
N LEU A 47 -1.86 -14.77 19.52
CA LEU A 47 -2.93 -15.61 20.03
C LEU A 47 -2.50 -16.69 21.05
N SER A 48 -1.37 -16.53 21.77
CA SER A 48 -1.20 -16.99 23.18
C SER A 48 0.25 -16.88 23.67
N ASN A 49 0.41 -16.83 25.00
CA ASN A 49 1.61 -17.22 25.73
C ASN A 49 1.95 -18.72 25.48
N ASN A 50 2.42 -19.08 24.27
CA ASN A 50 2.84 -20.39 23.71
C ASN A 50 1.74 -21.44 23.43
N SER A 51 1.85 -22.39 22.49
CA SER A 51 2.86 -22.73 21.44
C SER A 51 2.22 -23.03 20.05
N LYS A 52 0.89 -22.98 19.93
CA LYS A 52 0.13 -22.88 18.67
C LYS A 52 -1.06 -21.96 18.94
N ASN A 53 -1.18 -20.87 18.19
CA ASN A 53 -2.37 -20.03 18.18
C ASN A 53 -3.62 -20.91 17.96
N PRO A 54 -4.55 -21.03 18.93
CA PRO A 54 -5.65 -21.97 18.89
C PRO A 54 -6.66 -21.65 17.77
N ARG A 55 -6.76 -20.37 17.36
CA ARG A 55 -7.61 -19.91 16.26
C ARG A 55 -6.86 -19.72 14.93
N GLN A 56 -5.56 -20.04 14.86
CA GLN A 56 -4.82 -20.03 13.58
C GLN A 56 -5.46 -20.92 12.51
N PRO A 57 -6.00 -22.11 12.84
CA PRO A 57 -6.68 -22.94 11.85
C PRO A 57 -7.86 -22.22 11.19
N GLU A 58 -8.62 -21.43 11.95
CA GLU A 58 -9.77 -20.65 11.47
C GLU A 58 -9.33 -19.55 10.49
N ILE A 59 -8.26 -18.80 10.82
CA ILE A 59 -7.64 -17.83 9.90
C ILE A 59 -7.21 -18.53 8.61
N ASN A 60 -6.49 -19.65 8.73
CA ASN A 60 -5.98 -20.39 7.58
C ASN A 60 -7.12 -20.91 6.70
N GLU A 61 -8.19 -21.41 7.30
CA GLU A 61 -9.38 -21.88 6.59
C GLU A 61 -10.01 -20.75 5.77
N GLN A 62 -10.23 -19.58 6.37
CA GLN A 62 -10.80 -18.42 5.67
C GLN A 62 -9.90 -17.94 4.52
N LEU A 63 -8.58 -17.89 4.73
CA LEU A 63 -7.62 -17.55 3.68
C LEU A 63 -7.63 -18.59 2.54
N LEU A 64 -7.74 -19.88 2.86
CA LEU A 64 -7.79 -20.95 1.85
C LEU A 64 -9.12 -21.02 1.11
N ASN A 65 -10.22 -20.63 1.74
CA ASN A 65 -11.52 -20.47 1.09
C ASN A 65 -11.44 -19.34 0.06
N LEU A 66 -10.93 -18.17 0.47
CA LEU A 66 -10.70 -17.04 -0.44
C LEU A 66 -9.73 -17.40 -1.57
N TYR A 67 -8.69 -18.19 -1.29
CA TYR A 67 -7.76 -18.69 -2.31
C TYR A 67 -8.50 -19.53 -3.36
N THR A 68 -9.37 -20.43 -2.90
CA THR A 68 -10.18 -21.27 -3.79
C THR A 68 -11.16 -20.43 -4.60
N GLU A 69 -11.78 -19.42 -4.02
CA GLU A 69 -12.65 -18.50 -4.78
C GLU A 69 -11.89 -17.77 -5.89
N ILE A 70 -10.71 -17.23 -5.58
CA ILE A 70 -9.84 -16.57 -6.56
C ILE A 70 -9.42 -17.56 -7.65
N ASP A 71 -9.08 -18.80 -7.28
CA ASP A 71 -8.68 -19.83 -8.24
C ASP A 71 -9.81 -20.19 -9.20
N ILE A 72 -11.05 -20.29 -8.70
CA ILE A 72 -12.23 -20.51 -9.51
C ILE A 72 -12.43 -19.36 -10.50
N GLU A 73 -12.41 -18.10 -10.05
CA GLU A 73 -12.61 -16.95 -10.95
C GLU A 73 -11.49 -16.80 -11.98
N TYR A 74 -10.25 -17.07 -11.58
CA TYR A 74 -9.09 -17.08 -12.47
C TYR A 74 -9.23 -18.15 -13.57
N ASN A 75 -9.62 -19.37 -13.22
CA ASN A 75 -9.83 -20.46 -14.17
C ASN A 75 -11.05 -20.22 -15.05
N ASN A 76 -12.14 -19.67 -14.51
CA ASN A 76 -13.32 -19.26 -15.27
C ASN A 76 -12.95 -18.23 -16.35
N PHE A 77 -12.14 -17.24 -15.99
CA PHE A 77 -11.68 -16.23 -16.92
C PHE A 77 -10.76 -16.82 -18.00
N LYS A 78 -9.87 -17.76 -17.65
CA LYS A 78 -8.99 -18.44 -18.61
C LYS A 78 -9.73 -19.34 -19.60
N ASN A 79 -10.66 -20.16 -19.11
CA ASN A 79 -11.36 -21.15 -19.94
C ASN A 79 -12.33 -20.49 -20.92
N LYS A 80 -12.77 -19.27 -20.63
CA LYS A 80 -13.61 -18.44 -21.51
C LYS A 80 -12.75 -17.61 -22.47
N LEU A 81 -11.86 -18.25 -23.25
CA LEU A 81 -10.97 -17.60 -24.24
C LEU A 81 -11.70 -16.70 -25.29
N SER A 82 -13.02 -16.76 -25.38
CA SER A 82 -13.87 -15.90 -26.21
C SER A 82 -14.53 -14.72 -25.46
N PHE A 83 -14.21 -14.47 -24.19
CA PHE A 83 -14.93 -13.50 -23.38
C PHE A 83 -14.74 -12.05 -23.89
N PRO A 84 -15.81 -11.23 -23.91
CA PRO A 84 -15.75 -9.83 -24.34
C PRO A 84 -14.71 -8.97 -23.59
N CYS A 85 -14.42 -9.33 -22.33
CA CYS A 85 -13.52 -8.57 -21.44
C CYS A 85 -12.07 -8.45 -21.95
N PHE A 86 -11.62 -9.28 -22.90
CA PHE A 86 -10.31 -9.12 -23.54
C PHE A 86 -10.32 -8.35 -24.86
N LYS A 87 -11.50 -8.13 -25.44
CA LYS A 87 -11.65 -7.28 -26.62
C LYS A 87 -11.52 -5.84 -26.17
N HIS A 88 -10.48 -5.18 -26.66
CA HIS A 88 -10.24 -3.79 -26.36
C HIS A 88 -10.60 -2.90 -27.54
N LYS A 89 -10.97 -1.66 -27.23
CA LYS A 89 -11.14 -0.58 -28.19
C LYS A 89 -10.05 0.46 -27.97
N LEU A 90 -9.46 0.93 -29.05
CA LEU A 90 -8.53 2.06 -29.04
C LEU A 90 -9.28 3.34 -29.42
N ILE A 91 -9.16 4.38 -28.61
CA ILE A 91 -9.80 5.68 -28.83
C ILE A 91 -8.71 6.76 -28.77
N ASN A 92 -8.55 7.52 -29.84
CA ASN A 92 -7.63 8.67 -29.87
C ASN A 92 -8.30 9.88 -29.21
N ILE A 93 -7.61 10.53 -28.28
CA ILE A 93 -8.17 11.60 -27.44
C ILE A 93 -8.34 12.91 -28.22
N GLU A 94 -7.51 13.19 -29.23
CA GLU A 94 -7.64 14.36 -30.11
C GLU A 94 -9.03 14.49 -30.77
N LYS A 95 -9.79 13.39 -30.87
CA LYS A 95 -11.16 13.37 -31.42
C LYS A 95 -12.27 13.39 -30.37
N ASN A 96 -11.97 13.22 -29.07
CA ASN A 96 -12.99 13.10 -28.03
C ASN A 96 -12.49 13.45 -26.61
N ASN A 97 -12.63 14.73 -26.23
CA ASN A 97 -12.30 15.24 -24.89
C ASN A 97 -13.09 14.61 -23.74
N ARG A 98 -14.21 13.89 -24.00
CA ARG A 98 -14.97 13.20 -22.95
C ARG A 98 -14.29 11.91 -22.47
N ALA A 99 -13.33 11.37 -23.22
CA ALA A 99 -12.71 10.07 -22.95
C ALA A 99 -11.78 10.03 -21.71
N ILE A 100 -11.34 11.19 -21.21
CA ILE A 100 -10.44 11.32 -20.05
C ILE A 100 -11.15 11.66 -18.73
N ASN A 101 -12.50 11.68 -18.72
CA ASN A 101 -13.36 12.03 -17.59
C ASN A 101 -13.00 13.32 -16.84
N GLN A 102 -13.44 14.45 -17.39
CA GLN A 102 -13.07 15.77 -16.89
C GLN A 102 -13.73 16.18 -15.57
N SER A 103 -14.86 15.56 -15.15
CA SER A 103 -15.59 15.99 -13.95
C SER A 103 -14.89 15.55 -12.68
N ILE A 104 -14.55 14.27 -12.57
CA ILE A 104 -13.89 13.69 -11.38
C ILE A 104 -12.42 14.12 -11.26
N LEU A 105 -11.77 14.53 -12.36
CA LEU A 105 -10.44 15.15 -12.34
C LEU A 105 -10.40 16.52 -11.64
N LYS A 106 -11.56 17.08 -11.24
CA LYS A 106 -11.66 18.29 -10.41
C LYS A 106 -11.61 18.00 -8.91
N SER A 107 -11.52 16.74 -8.52
CA SER A 107 -11.45 16.31 -7.12
C SER A 107 -10.22 16.89 -6.42
N SER A 108 -10.41 17.45 -5.21
CA SER A 108 -9.30 17.95 -4.38
C SER A 108 -8.33 16.85 -3.92
N TYR A 109 -8.75 15.58 -4.02
CA TYR A 109 -7.89 14.43 -3.74
C TYR A 109 -6.85 14.17 -4.84
N ILE A 110 -6.98 14.78 -6.02
CA ILE A 110 -6.04 14.67 -7.13
C ILE A 110 -5.22 15.96 -7.23
N PRO A 111 -3.89 15.93 -7.04
CA PRO A 111 -3.05 17.12 -7.13
C PRO A 111 -3.15 17.81 -8.50
N SER A 112 -3.20 19.15 -8.50
CA SER A 112 -3.28 19.98 -9.72
C SER A 112 -2.19 19.64 -10.74
N LYS A 113 -0.96 19.43 -10.30
CA LYS A 113 0.18 19.01 -11.15
C LYS A 113 -0.07 17.70 -11.90
N ILE A 114 -0.73 16.74 -11.23
CA ILE A 114 -1.08 15.44 -11.85
C ILE A 114 -2.24 15.64 -12.83
N VAL A 115 -3.23 16.46 -12.48
CA VAL A 115 -4.35 16.81 -13.39
C VAL A 115 -3.83 17.51 -14.65
N LYS A 116 -2.91 18.47 -14.52
CA LYS A 116 -2.25 19.17 -15.63
C LYS A 116 -1.57 18.17 -16.56
N PHE A 117 -0.71 17.30 -16.01
CA PHE A 117 -0.04 16.25 -16.76
C PHE A 117 -1.03 15.32 -17.50
N ILE A 118 -2.09 14.87 -16.83
CA ILE A 118 -3.12 14.03 -17.46
C ILE A 118 -3.75 14.75 -18.64
N LYS A 119 -4.15 16.02 -18.50
CA LYS A 119 -4.81 16.76 -19.58
C LYS A 119 -3.89 17.01 -20.78
N GLU A 120 -2.63 17.33 -20.52
CA GLU A 120 -1.67 17.71 -21.56
C GLU A 120 -1.07 16.50 -22.29
N LYS A 121 -0.86 15.38 -21.58
CA LYS A 121 -0.08 14.25 -22.10
C LYS A 121 -0.92 13.05 -22.54
N SER A 122 -2.21 13.02 -22.27
CA SER A 122 -3.06 11.86 -22.61
C SER A 122 -3.29 11.76 -24.12
N LYS A 123 -3.00 10.61 -24.73
CA LYS A 123 -3.09 10.41 -26.18
C LYS A 123 -4.12 9.36 -26.60
N ILE A 124 -4.10 8.20 -25.95
CA ILE A 124 -4.91 7.04 -26.33
C ILE A 124 -5.65 6.52 -25.10
N VAL A 125 -6.92 6.16 -25.26
CA VAL A 125 -7.66 5.33 -24.31
C VAL A 125 -7.74 3.91 -24.85
N LEU A 126 -7.27 2.97 -24.05
CA LEU A 126 -7.42 1.54 -24.24
C LEU A 126 -8.57 1.07 -23.35
N GLU A 127 -9.74 0.89 -23.96
CA GLU A 127 -11.00 0.56 -23.26
C GLU A 127 -11.27 -0.94 -23.31
N TYR A 128 -11.63 -1.52 -22.17
CA TYR A 128 -12.15 -2.88 -22.03
C TYR A 128 -13.55 -2.85 -21.41
N ASN A 129 -14.45 -3.74 -21.83
CA ASN A 129 -15.78 -3.88 -21.24
C ASN A 129 -15.97 -5.32 -20.76
N CYS A 130 -16.25 -5.47 -19.47
CA CYS A 130 -16.32 -6.76 -18.78
C CYS A 130 -17.70 -6.93 -18.13
N ASP A 131 -18.32 -8.08 -18.34
CA ASP A 131 -19.50 -8.53 -17.60
C ASP A 131 -19.02 -9.43 -16.46
N LEU A 132 -19.33 -9.05 -15.21
CA LEU A 132 -18.96 -9.83 -14.03
C LEU A 132 -20.03 -10.87 -13.65
N GLY A 133 -21.14 -10.94 -14.40
CA GLY A 133 -22.32 -11.70 -14.06
C GLY A 133 -23.26 -10.94 -13.13
N ASN A 134 -24.45 -11.51 -12.89
CA ASN A 134 -25.49 -10.96 -12.02
C ASN A 134 -25.89 -9.51 -12.34
N GLY A 135 -25.80 -9.11 -13.61
CA GLY A 135 -26.15 -7.78 -14.09
C GLY A 135 -25.16 -6.69 -13.68
N ARG A 136 -23.92 -7.04 -13.31
CA ARG A 136 -22.83 -6.09 -13.04
C ARG A 136 -21.90 -5.96 -14.24
N THR A 137 -21.62 -4.73 -14.64
CA THR A 137 -20.71 -4.41 -15.75
C THR A 137 -19.59 -3.49 -15.30
N VAL A 138 -18.42 -3.66 -15.91
CA VAL A 138 -17.23 -2.85 -15.65
C VAL A 138 -16.65 -2.40 -16.97
N LYS A 139 -16.50 -1.08 -17.13
CA LYS A 139 -15.68 -0.49 -18.18
C LYS A 139 -14.34 -0.06 -17.61
N ILE A 140 -13.25 -0.53 -18.20
CA ILE A 140 -11.89 -0.24 -17.76
C ILE A 140 -11.21 0.59 -18.84
N ASN A 141 -10.89 1.84 -18.52
CA ASN A 141 -10.19 2.75 -19.40
C ASN A 141 -8.74 2.89 -18.92
N PHE A 142 -7.78 2.34 -19.67
CA PHE A 142 -6.37 2.67 -19.47
C PHE A 142 -6.03 3.89 -20.33
N ILE A 143 -5.53 4.94 -19.70
CA ILE A 143 -5.09 6.16 -20.39
C ILE A 143 -3.60 6.03 -20.65
N ILE A 144 -3.21 6.24 -21.90
CA ILE A 144 -1.84 6.08 -22.38
C ILE A 144 -1.35 7.43 -22.87
N PHE A 145 -0.20 7.84 -22.34
CA PHE A 145 0.38 9.13 -22.63
C PHE A 145 1.21 9.10 -23.90
N GLU A 146 1.42 10.26 -24.51
CA GLU A 146 2.21 10.43 -25.72
C GLU A 146 3.62 9.82 -25.62
N ASN A 147 4.24 9.91 -24.45
CA ASN A 147 5.61 9.48 -24.19
C ASN A 147 5.70 8.08 -23.56
N SER A 148 4.60 7.31 -23.55
CA SER A 148 4.54 5.96 -22.98
C SER A 148 4.99 4.89 -23.99
N ASN A 149 6.26 4.94 -24.40
CA ASN A 149 6.81 4.07 -25.45
C ASN A 149 6.66 2.57 -25.14
N TYR A 150 6.86 2.15 -23.89
CA TYR A 150 6.64 0.76 -23.48
C TYR A 150 5.19 0.31 -23.69
N GLU A 151 4.21 1.09 -23.22
CA GLU A 151 2.79 0.79 -23.31
C GLU A 151 2.31 0.79 -24.77
N ILE A 152 2.76 1.76 -25.57
CA ILE A 152 2.48 1.83 -27.01
C ILE A 152 3.05 0.61 -27.74
N ASN A 153 4.30 0.23 -27.43
CA ASN A 153 4.94 -0.96 -27.97
C ASN A 153 4.23 -2.25 -27.51
N ASN A 154 3.75 -2.30 -26.27
CA ASN A 154 3.00 -3.44 -25.75
C ASN A 154 1.69 -3.65 -26.52
N ILE A 155 0.98 -2.57 -26.86
CA ILE A 155 -0.21 -2.62 -27.71
C ILE A 155 0.13 -3.14 -29.10
N LYS A 156 1.09 -2.49 -29.78
CA LYS A 156 1.43 -2.78 -31.18
C LYS A 156 2.04 -4.18 -31.38
N LYS A 157 3.01 -4.56 -30.53
CA LYS A 157 3.86 -5.76 -30.74
C LYS A 157 3.42 -6.96 -29.91
N LYS A 158 2.66 -6.76 -28.83
CA LYS A 158 2.31 -7.83 -27.88
C LYS A 158 0.81 -7.96 -27.65
N SER A 159 -0.02 -7.43 -28.55
CA SER A 159 -1.49 -7.48 -28.47
C SER A 159 -2.00 -7.05 -27.08
N ALA A 160 -1.40 -5.99 -26.53
CA ALA A 160 -1.70 -5.44 -25.21
C ALA A 160 -1.57 -6.45 -24.05
N SER A 161 -0.60 -7.39 -24.10
CA SER A 161 -0.45 -8.44 -23.08
C SER A 161 -0.27 -7.93 -21.65
N TYR A 162 0.37 -6.77 -21.46
CA TYR A 162 0.52 -6.16 -20.13
C TYR A 162 -0.85 -5.72 -19.59
N PHE A 163 -1.64 -5.02 -20.41
CA PHE A 163 -2.96 -4.55 -20.03
C PHE A 163 -3.94 -5.71 -19.84
N LYS A 164 -3.88 -6.76 -20.66
CA LYS A 164 -4.65 -7.98 -20.47
C LYS A 164 -4.39 -8.62 -19.09
N ASN A 165 -3.15 -8.59 -18.60
CA ASN A 165 -2.83 -9.08 -17.25
C ASN A 165 -3.40 -8.16 -16.16
N CYS A 166 -3.41 -6.86 -16.39
CA CYS A 166 -4.03 -5.90 -15.47
C CYS A 166 -5.55 -6.10 -15.42
N VAL A 167 -6.19 -6.28 -16.58
CA VAL A 167 -7.63 -6.60 -16.72
C VAL A 167 -7.96 -7.92 -16.03
N LEU A 168 -7.13 -8.95 -16.17
CA LEU A 168 -7.29 -10.22 -15.45
C LEU A 168 -7.29 -10.01 -13.93
N LYS A 169 -6.31 -9.28 -13.40
CA LYS A 169 -6.23 -8.96 -11.97
C LYS A 169 -7.47 -8.18 -11.49
N ILE A 170 -7.90 -7.18 -12.26
CA ILE A 170 -9.11 -6.39 -12.00
C ILE A 170 -10.35 -7.28 -12.01
N TYR A 171 -10.54 -8.08 -13.06
CA TYR A 171 -11.69 -8.97 -13.21
C TYR A 171 -11.80 -9.92 -12.02
N VAL A 172 -10.72 -10.63 -11.69
CA VAL A 172 -10.74 -11.59 -10.57
C VAL A 172 -11.09 -10.89 -9.26
N TRP A 173 -10.47 -9.75 -8.96
CA TRP A 173 -10.77 -8.99 -7.74
C TRP A 173 -12.23 -8.52 -7.68
N LEU A 174 -12.74 -7.93 -8.77
CA LEU A 174 -14.11 -7.42 -8.80
C LEU A 174 -15.15 -8.55 -8.80
N SER A 175 -14.84 -9.72 -9.38
CA SER A 175 -15.70 -10.90 -9.29
C SER A 175 -15.85 -11.39 -7.85
N ILE A 176 -14.78 -11.31 -7.04
CA ILE A 176 -14.86 -11.60 -5.61
C ILE A 176 -15.70 -10.55 -4.89
N LEU A 177 -15.39 -9.26 -5.04
CA LEU A 177 -16.16 -8.19 -4.38
C LEU A 177 -17.66 -8.21 -4.75
N SER A 178 -17.98 -8.55 -5.99
CA SER A 178 -19.36 -8.62 -6.49
C SER A 178 -20.22 -9.65 -5.75
N LYS A 179 -19.62 -10.71 -5.19
CA LYS A 179 -20.32 -11.73 -4.39
C LYS A 179 -20.79 -11.20 -3.04
N TYR A 180 -20.05 -10.24 -2.49
CA TYR A 180 -20.27 -9.73 -1.14
C TYR A 180 -20.96 -8.36 -1.10
N ALA A 181 -21.00 -7.67 -2.24
CA ALA A 181 -21.51 -6.31 -2.33
C ALA A 181 -23.03 -6.27 -2.44
N ASP A 182 -23.61 -5.22 -1.85
CA ASP A 182 -25.01 -4.88 -2.08
C ASP A 182 -25.28 -4.70 -3.58
N ALA A 183 -26.40 -5.23 -4.07
CA ALA A 183 -26.79 -5.21 -5.48
C ALA A 183 -26.80 -3.80 -6.11
N LYS A 184 -26.97 -2.75 -5.30
CA LYS A 184 -26.95 -1.36 -5.76
C LYS A 184 -25.55 -0.76 -5.89
N CYS A 185 -24.55 -1.21 -5.12
CA CYS A 185 -23.21 -0.61 -5.12
C CYS A 185 -22.39 -1.15 -6.30
N GLY A 186 -21.83 -0.31 -7.16
CA GLY A 186 -20.93 -0.71 -8.25
C GLY A 186 -21.60 -1.60 -9.31
N LYS A 187 -22.89 -1.35 -9.64
CA LYS A 187 -23.61 -2.13 -10.66
C LYS A 187 -23.06 -1.88 -12.06
N ASN A 188 -22.85 -0.61 -12.39
CA ASN A 188 -22.16 -0.17 -13.61
C ASN A 188 -20.93 0.63 -13.17
N LEU A 189 -19.76 0.00 -13.20
CA LEU A 189 -18.51 0.61 -12.79
C LEU A 189 -17.74 1.13 -13.99
N GLU A 190 -17.26 2.36 -13.93
CA GLU A 190 -16.33 2.91 -14.91
C GLU A 190 -14.99 3.29 -14.24
N CYS A 191 -13.94 2.58 -14.62
CA CYS A 191 -12.59 2.76 -14.09
C CYS A 191 -11.75 3.61 -15.04
N PHE A 192 -11.06 4.62 -14.52
CA PHE A 192 -10.06 5.41 -15.24
C PHE A 192 -8.69 5.18 -14.59
N ILE A 193 -7.81 4.51 -15.33
CA ILE A 193 -6.50 4.09 -14.85
C ILE A 193 -5.44 4.85 -15.66
N TYR A 194 -4.87 5.90 -15.07
CA TYR A 194 -3.94 6.81 -15.76
C TYR A 194 -2.47 6.38 -15.65
N LEU A 195 -2.06 5.73 -14.56
CA LEU A 195 -0.68 5.26 -14.36
C LEU A 195 0.41 6.33 -14.58
N THR A 196 0.18 7.55 -14.09
CA THR A 196 1.18 8.62 -14.17
C THR A 196 2.50 8.24 -13.46
N PRO A 197 3.65 8.79 -13.88
CA PRO A 197 4.96 8.44 -13.32
C PRO A 197 5.22 9.04 -11.93
N PHE A 198 4.38 9.95 -11.44
CA PHE A 198 4.57 10.64 -10.16
C PHE A 198 4.60 9.66 -8.98
N LYS A 199 5.71 9.64 -8.25
CA LYS A 199 5.89 8.83 -7.02
C LYS A 199 5.48 9.60 -5.78
N ARG A 200 5.12 8.88 -4.73
CA ARG A 200 4.84 9.43 -3.40
C ARG A 200 6.14 9.57 -2.62
N LYS A 201 6.45 10.80 -2.24
CA LYS A 201 7.65 11.15 -1.49
C LYS A 201 7.28 11.97 -0.25
N LEU A 202 8.12 11.94 0.78
CA LEU A 202 8.03 12.88 1.88
C LEU A 202 8.14 14.32 1.35
N PRO A 203 7.48 15.31 2.00
CA PRO A 203 7.71 16.71 1.68
C PRO A 203 9.19 17.06 1.85
N LYS A 204 9.72 17.94 1.00
CA LYS A 204 11.09 18.45 1.12
C LYS A 204 11.12 19.55 2.18
N THR A 205 12.06 19.48 3.13
CA THR A 205 12.37 20.58 4.04
C THR A 205 13.52 21.40 3.47
N GLU A 206 13.37 22.72 3.31
CA GLU A 206 14.47 23.62 2.91
C GLU A 206 15.42 23.84 4.08
N ASN A 207 16.25 22.84 4.42
CA ASN A 207 17.40 23.00 5.32
C ASN A 207 18.34 21.79 5.13
N ASN A 208 19.13 21.81 4.04
CA ASN A 208 20.42 21.11 3.89
C ASN A 208 21.10 21.32 2.52
N ASP A 209 20.51 22.09 1.60
CA ASP A 209 21.14 22.38 0.30
C ASP A 209 22.00 23.65 0.36
N SER A 210 23.02 23.64 1.21
CA SER A 210 24.15 24.55 1.08
C SER A 210 25.45 23.81 1.31
N LEU A 211 25.74 22.78 0.51
CA LEU A 211 27.11 22.34 0.16
C LEU A 211 27.04 21.19 -0.86
N GLY A 212 27.38 21.47 -2.11
CA GLY A 212 27.80 20.44 -3.07
C GLY A 212 27.11 20.48 -4.44
N ASN A 213 27.53 21.43 -5.29
CA ASN A 213 27.62 21.15 -6.72
C ASN A 213 28.45 19.88 -6.91
N PHE A 214 27.87 18.81 -7.44
CA PHE A 214 28.67 17.76 -8.09
C PHE A 214 27.92 17.17 -9.27
N ASP A 215 28.61 17.31 -10.41
CA ASP A 215 28.25 16.83 -11.73
C ASP A 215 28.04 15.32 -11.77
N TYR A 216 27.06 14.92 -12.58
CA TYR A 216 26.77 13.54 -12.91
C TYR A 216 27.87 13.02 -13.85
N ILE A 217 28.90 12.36 -13.31
CA ILE A 217 29.82 11.55 -14.12
C ILE A 217 29.24 10.14 -14.24
N GLY A 218 28.93 9.76 -15.49
CA GLY A 218 28.41 8.46 -15.86
C GLY A 218 29.40 7.30 -15.71
N GLY A 219 28.82 6.10 -15.71
CA GLY A 219 29.50 4.82 -15.84
C GLY A 219 28.46 3.72 -16.10
N ASP A 220 28.22 3.47 -17.39
CA ASP A 220 27.88 2.22 -18.10
C ASP A 220 27.14 1.13 -17.29
N ASP A 221 25.97 0.60 -17.69
CA ASP A 221 25.77 -0.04 -18.99
C ASP A 221 24.29 -0.46 -19.23
N VAL A 222 23.89 -0.37 -20.51
CA VAL A 222 22.69 -0.92 -21.21
C VAL A 222 21.36 -0.17 -21.15
N SER A 223 21.36 0.97 -21.87
CA SER A 223 20.42 1.50 -22.88
C SER A 223 18.96 0.99 -22.96
N ASP A 224 18.03 1.93 -22.78
CA ASP A 224 17.06 2.34 -23.82
C ASP A 224 16.71 3.82 -23.53
N GLU A 225 17.28 4.72 -24.35
CA GLU A 225 17.13 6.17 -24.27
C GLU A 225 15.74 6.61 -24.75
N ASP A 226 15.09 7.48 -23.98
CA ASP A 226 14.13 8.47 -24.46
C ASP A 226 14.54 9.83 -23.89
N ASN A 227 15.15 10.66 -24.73
CA ASN A 227 15.45 12.06 -24.46
C ASN A 227 14.14 12.84 -24.35
N HIS A 228 13.97 13.59 -23.26
CA HIS A 228 13.02 14.69 -23.21
C HIS A 228 13.67 15.93 -22.62
N ASP A 229 13.58 17.00 -23.41
CA ASP A 229 14.03 18.35 -23.11
C ASP A 229 13.51 18.87 -21.77
N HIS A 230 14.42 19.46 -21.01
CA HIS A 230 14.13 20.19 -19.78
C HIS A 230 13.78 21.64 -20.13
N ASP A 231 12.49 21.95 -20.17
CA ASP A 231 12.03 23.33 -20.02
C ASP A 231 12.04 23.69 -18.53
N HIS A 232 12.93 24.62 -18.19
CA HIS A 232 13.01 25.30 -16.90
C HIS A 232 11.87 26.32 -16.79
N ASP A 233 10.77 25.93 -16.15
CA ASP A 233 9.79 26.89 -15.62
C ASP A 233 9.95 27.02 -14.10
N HIS A 234 10.58 28.12 -13.70
CA HIS A 234 10.56 28.65 -12.35
C HIS A 234 9.19 29.31 -12.09
N ASP A 235 8.21 28.52 -11.65
CA ASP A 235 7.01 29.07 -10.99
C ASP A 235 7.24 29.09 -9.47
N HIS A 236 7.37 30.30 -8.93
CA HIS A 236 7.34 30.58 -7.50
C HIS A 236 5.95 30.23 -6.94
N ASP A 237 5.79 28.99 -6.47
CA ASP A 237 4.63 28.61 -5.66
C ASP A 237 4.79 29.22 -4.25
N HIS A 238 3.85 30.08 -3.89
CA HIS A 238 3.85 30.79 -2.62
C HIS A 238 3.66 29.81 -1.45
N GLY A 239 4.75 29.48 -0.75
CA GLY A 239 4.76 29.08 0.66
C GLY A 239 4.09 27.74 0.99
N ASP A 240 4.72 26.63 0.60
CA ASP A 240 4.49 25.35 1.26
C ASP A 240 4.87 25.47 2.74
N ASN A 241 3.90 25.42 3.65
CA ASN A 241 4.21 25.16 5.06
C ASN A 241 4.98 23.84 5.13
N GLU A 242 6.25 23.90 5.51
CA GLU A 242 7.29 22.87 5.28
C GLU A 242 6.97 21.48 5.87
N ASN A 243 6.00 21.38 6.80
CA ASN A 243 5.70 20.15 7.55
C ASN A 243 4.26 19.62 7.38
N VAL A 244 3.59 19.91 6.26
CA VAL A 244 2.19 19.46 6.03
C VAL A 244 2.09 18.37 4.96
N PHE A 245 1.45 17.24 5.29
CA PHE A 245 1.16 16.21 4.29
C PHE A 245 -0.07 16.54 3.45
N LYS A 246 0.17 16.93 2.21
CA LYS A 246 -0.83 17.15 1.15
C LYS A 246 -1.18 15.88 0.34
N PRO A 247 -2.31 15.87 -0.42
CA PRO A 247 -2.66 14.79 -1.35
C PRO A 247 -1.53 14.34 -2.30
N PHE A 248 -0.63 15.26 -2.68
CA PHE A 248 0.51 14.93 -3.55
C PHE A 248 1.50 13.95 -2.91
N HIS A 249 1.59 13.90 -1.60
CA HIS A 249 2.52 13.01 -0.88
C HIS A 249 1.92 11.62 -0.63
N VAL A 250 0.59 11.49 -0.66
CA VAL A 250 -0.10 10.33 -0.06
C VAL A 250 -1.07 9.64 -1.02
N ASN A 251 -1.91 10.42 -1.71
CA ASN A 251 -3.05 9.87 -2.44
C ASN A 251 -2.61 9.20 -3.75
N GLY A 252 -3.39 8.21 -4.21
CA GLY A 252 -3.16 7.51 -5.48
C GLY A 252 -4.43 7.26 -6.31
N GLY A 253 -5.61 7.45 -5.72
CA GLY A 253 -6.90 7.20 -6.34
C GLY A 253 -8.02 8.02 -5.71
N VAL A 254 -9.21 7.91 -6.31
CA VAL A 254 -10.47 8.52 -5.87
C VAL A 254 -11.60 7.60 -6.29
N SER A 255 -12.65 7.50 -5.46
CA SER A 255 -13.79 6.63 -5.70
C SER A 255 -15.12 7.30 -5.35
N ASP A 256 -16.14 7.05 -6.15
CA ASP A 256 -17.52 7.19 -5.69
C ASP A 256 -17.85 6.12 -4.64
N VAL A 257 -18.67 6.46 -3.65
CA VAL A 257 -19.04 5.54 -2.56
C VAL A 257 -20.40 4.89 -2.84
N CYS A 258 -20.43 3.55 -2.97
CA CYS A 258 -21.63 2.73 -3.14
C CYS A 258 -22.69 3.33 -4.11
N GLN A 259 -22.27 3.69 -5.32
CA GLN A 259 -23.17 4.20 -6.36
C GLN A 259 -23.57 3.09 -7.35
N THR A 260 -24.79 3.15 -7.89
CA THR A 260 -25.22 2.21 -8.95
C THR A 260 -24.44 2.42 -10.23
N ASN A 261 -24.23 3.67 -10.61
CA ASN A 261 -23.29 4.05 -11.67
C ASN A 261 -22.10 4.71 -10.99
N GLY A 262 -21.06 3.91 -10.70
CA GLY A 262 -19.91 4.36 -9.93
C GLY A 262 -18.71 4.61 -10.82
N GLN A 263 -17.88 5.57 -10.44
CA GLN A 263 -16.60 5.82 -11.08
C GLN A 263 -15.44 5.65 -10.08
N ILE A 264 -14.32 5.16 -10.60
CA ILE A 264 -13.06 5.15 -9.87
C ILE A 264 -11.92 5.70 -10.72
N ILE A 265 -11.02 6.41 -10.06
CA ILE A 265 -9.75 6.88 -10.61
C ILE A 265 -8.60 6.20 -9.89
N VAL A 266 -7.65 5.69 -10.66
CA VAL A 266 -6.31 5.34 -10.18
C VAL A 266 -5.31 6.11 -11.02
N TYR A 267 -4.60 7.07 -10.41
CA TYR A 267 -3.79 8.00 -11.19
C TYR A 267 -2.28 7.76 -11.12
N ARG A 268 -1.75 7.00 -10.16
CA ARG A 268 -0.30 6.68 -10.10
C ARG A 268 -0.02 5.27 -10.59
N LYS A 269 1.13 5.08 -11.27
CA LYS A 269 1.65 3.74 -11.60
C LYS A 269 2.12 2.98 -10.36
N GLU A 270 2.67 3.72 -9.40
CA GLU A 270 3.09 3.19 -8.10
C GLU A 270 1.88 2.61 -7.34
N GLU A 271 1.98 1.33 -6.95
CA GLU A 271 0.94 0.61 -6.17
C GLU A 271 -0.46 0.62 -6.81
N TRP A 272 -0.56 0.79 -8.13
CA TRP A 272 -1.83 1.00 -8.82
C TRP A 272 -2.89 -0.05 -8.48
N PHE A 273 -2.52 -1.33 -8.36
CA PHE A 273 -3.48 -2.40 -8.09
C PHE A 273 -3.93 -2.44 -6.63
N LYS A 274 -3.03 -2.11 -5.68
CA LYS A 274 -3.39 -1.91 -4.26
C LYS A 274 -4.35 -0.73 -4.13
N VAL A 275 -4.05 0.38 -4.79
CA VAL A 275 -4.93 1.55 -4.84
C VAL A 275 -6.28 1.17 -5.46
N PHE A 276 -6.29 0.43 -6.57
CA PHE A 276 -7.52 -0.08 -7.17
C PHE A 276 -8.36 -0.91 -6.18
N MET A 277 -7.73 -1.80 -5.40
CA MET A 277 -8.43 -2.53 -4.34
C MET A 277 -9.03 -1.59 -3.28
N HIS A 278 -8.28 -0.59 -2.84
CA HIS A 278 -8.76 0.42 -1.89
C HIS A 278 -9.99 1.16 -2.43
N GLU A 279 -9.90 1.74 -3.62
CA GLU A 279 -11.00 2.52 -4.22
C GLU A 279 -12.25 1.66 -4.46
N THR A 280 -12.06 0.38 -4.81
CA THR A 280 -13.18 -0.54 -5.04
C THR A 280 -13.82 -1.04 -3.74
N MET A 281 -13.12 -1.03 -2.60
CA MET A 281 -13.73 -1.24 -1.28
C MET A 281 -14.78 -0.17 -0.99
N HIS A 282 -14.47 1.11 -1.25
CA HIS A 282 -15.42 2.21 -1.16
C HIS A 282 -16.57 2.07 -2.17
N ASN A 283 -16.25 1.76 -3.42
CA ASN A 283 -17.23 1.72 -4.50
C ASN A 283 -18.27 0.59 -4.33
N TYR A 284 -17.82 -0.57 -3.85
CA TYR A 284 -18.69 -1.72 -3.59
C TYR A 284 -19.31 -1.68 -2.18
N GLY A 285 -19.03 -0.65 -1.40
CA GLY A 285 -19.58 -0.45 -0.06
C GLY A 285 -19.13 -1.54 0.92
N MET A 286 -17.86 -1.97 0.86
CA MET A 286 -17.29 -2.97 1.78
C MET A 286 -16.92 -2.38 3.15
N ASP A 287 -16.90 -1.07 3.25
CA ASP A 287 -16.61 -0.32 4.48
C ASP A 287 -17.88 0.28 5.11
N PHE A 288 -17.66 1.19 6.06
CA PHE A 288 -18.68 1.91 6.81
C PHE A 288 -18.63 3.44 6.60
N SER A 289 -18.07 3.91 5.48
CA SER A 289 -17.98 5.34 5.13
C SER A 289 -19.33 6.04 4.99
N THR A 290 -20.41 5.27 4.79
CA THR A 290 -21.79 5.76 4.71
C THR A 290 -22.48 5.95 6.07
N LEU A 291 -21.83 5.55 7.17
CA LEU A 291 -22.37 5.66 8.53
C LEU A 291 -21.85 6.93 9.24
N ASP A 292 -22.59 7.38 10.27
CA ASP A 292 -22.11 8.45 11.15
C ASP A 292 -20.95 7.95 12.02
N ILE A 293 -19.80 8.62 11.92
CA ILE A 293 -18.59 8.29 12.68
C ILE A 293 -18.32 9.29 13.82
N SER A 294 -19.30 10.13 14.18
CA SER A 294 -19.14 11.13 15.25
C SER A 294 -18.84 10.49 16.61
N SER A 295 -19.51 9.39 16.93
CA SER A 295 -19.24 8.62 18.16
C SER A 295 -17.83 8.01 18.17
N ALA A 296 -17.42 7.41 17.05
CA ALA A 296 -16.09 6.85 16.88
C ALA A 296 -15.00 7.92 17.05
N ASN A 297 -15.20 9.11 16.48
CA ASN A 297 -14.27 10.23 16.62
C ASN A 297 -14.14 10.71 18.06
N ARG A 298 -15.23 10.78 18.83
CA ARG A 298 -15.14 11.11 20.27
C ARG A 298 -14.28 10.09 21.00
N LYS A 299 -14.48 8.79 20.74
CA LYS A 299 -13.66 7.73 21.35
C LYS A 299 -12.20 7.81 20.93
N LEU A 300 -11.90 7.97 19.64
CA LEU A 300 -10.53 8.10 19.14
C LEU A 300 -9.77 9.27 19.79
N LYS A 301 -10.42 10.41 20.04
CA LYS A 301 -9.82 11.57 20.74
C LYS A 301 -9.50 11.31 22.22
N THR A 302 -10.07 10.25 22.81
CA THR A 302 -9.69 9.77 24.15
C THR A 302 -8.51 8.81 24.11
N ILE A 303 -8.30 8.10 23.00
CA ILE A 303 -7.21 7.14 22.79
C ILE A 303 -5.93 7.86 22.34
N PHE A 304 -6.06 8.81 21.41
CA PHE A 304 -4.95 9.52 20.79
C PHE A 304 -5.01 11.02 21.09
N SER A 305 -3.83 11.65 21.14
CA SER A 305 -3.69 13.10 21.32
C SER A 305 -4.12 13.91 20.07
N ILE A 306 -4.45 13.25 18.96
CA ILE A 306 -4.95 13.87 17.73
C ILE A 306 -6.41 14.33 17.92
N GLN A 307 -6.64 15.64 17.89
CA GLN A 307 -7.95 16.25 18.16
C GLN A 307 -8.80 16.54 16.90
N THR A 308 -8.27 16.25 15.70
CA THR A 308 -9.01 16.37 14.43
C THR A 308 -9.92 15.16 14.23
N ASN A 309 -10.90 15.29 13.33
CA ASN A 309 -11.76 14.17 12.98
C ASN A 309 -11.01 13.23 12.02
N ILE A 310 -10.94 11.96 12.37
CA ILE A 310 -10.28 10.90 11.62
C ILE A 310 -11.35 10.16 10.82
N LYS A 311 -11.15 10.06 9.51
CA LYS A 311 -11.96 9.19 8.63
C LYS A 311 -11.55 7.74 8.84
N ILE A 312 -11.97 7.15 9.95
CA ILE A 312 -11.44 5.86 10.40
C ILE A 312 -11.74 4.69 9.43
N PHE A 313 -12.78 4.80 8.60
CA PHE A 313 -13.06 3.84 7.54
C PHE A 313 -11.93 3.71 6.50
N GLU A 314 -11.13 4.76 6.30
CA GLU A 314 -9.94 4.75 5.43
C GLU A 314 -8.92 3.71 5.90
N SER A 315 -8.80 3.53 7.23
CA SER A 315 -7.89 2.53 7.79
C SER A 315 -8.37 1.10 7.52
N TYR A 316 -9.68 0.87 7.48
CA TYR A 316 -10.29 -0.42 7.18
C TYR A 316 -10.11 -0.79 5.69
N CYS A 317 -10.33 0.17 4.80
CA CYS A 317 -10.05 0.00 3.37
C CYS A 317 -8.56 -0.25 3.10
N GLU A 318 -7.68 0.53 3.72
CA GLU A 318 -6.24 0.42 3.47
C GLU A 318 -5.64 -0.88 3.99
N ILE A 319 -6.03 -1.38 5.18
CA ILE A 319 -5.53 -2.68 5.65
C ILE A 319 -5.98 -3.82 4.73
N TRP A 320 -7.24 -3.85 4.30
CA TRP A 320 -7.73 -4.89 3.39
C TRP A 320 -7.08 -4.79 2.01
N ALA A 321 -6.91 -3.58 1.47
CA ALA A 321 -6.20 -3.39 0.21
C ALA A 321 -4.75 -3.93 0.27
N ARG A 322 -4.08 -3.78 1.41
CA ARG A 322 -2.71 -4.29 1.61
C ARG A 322 -2.67 -5.80 1.81
N ILE A 323 -3.57 -6.37 2.62
CA ILE A 323 -3.73 -7.82 2.78
C ILE A 323 -4.00 -8.48 1.42
N MET A 324 -4.94 -7.94 0.65
CA MET A 324 -5.31 -8.48 -0.65
C MET A 324 -4.23 -8.27 -1.71
N ASN A 325 -3.47 -7.17 -1.65
CA ASN A 325 -2.29 -6.99 -2.51
C ASN A 325 -1.25 -8.10 -2.25
N VAL A 326 -0.92 -8.39 -0.97
CA VAL A 326 -0.06 -9.53 -0.61
C VAL A 326 -0.65 -10.85 -1.12
N PHE A 327 -1.94 -11.06 -0.89
CA PHE A 327 -2.66 -12.26 -1.31
C PHE A 327 -2.52 -12.50 -2.81
N PHE A 328 -2.82 -11.49 -3.63
CA PHE A 328 -2.73 -11.57 -5.09
C PHE A 328 -1.29 -11.79 -5.54
N GLU A 329 -0.31 -11.09 -4.96
CA GLU A 329 1.11 -11.31 -5.31
C GLU A 329 1.55 -12.76 -5.00
N CYS A 330 1.13 -13.34 -3.87
CA CYS A 330 1.37 -14.76 -3.57
C CYS A 330 0.68 -15.70 -4.56
N TYR A 331 -0.61 -15.49 -4.83
CA TYR A 331 -1.39 -16.34 -5.73
C TYR A 331 -0.79 -16.37 -7.14
N PHE A 332 -0.57 -15.19 -7.74
CA PHE A 332 -0.05 -15.09 -9.10
C PHE A 332 1.41 -15.55 -9.21
N ASP A 333 2.20 -15.48 -8.12
CA ASP A 333 3.54 -16.06 -8.07
C ASP A 333 3.53 -17.58 -8.14
N ILE A 334 2.63 -18.24 -7.39
CA ILE A 334 2.49 -19.70 -7.37
C ILE A 334 2.02 -20.23 -8.71
N HIS A 335 1.09 -19.53 -9.36
CA HIS A 335 0.52 -19.95 -10.63
C HIS A 335 1.32 -19.50 -11.87
N ARG A 336 2.46 -18.82 -11.66
CA ARG A 336 3.36 -18.34 -12.73
C ARG A 336 3.92 -19.47 -13.61
N ASN A 337 4.13 -20.66 -13.03
CA ASN A 337 4.71 -21.82 -13.75
C ASN A 337 3.71 -22.60 -14.61
N SER A 338 2.42 -22.21 -14.66
CA SER A 338 1.43 -22.88 -15.52
C SER A 338 1.53 -22.52 -17.00
N LEU A 339 2.23 -21.43 -17.38
CA LEU A 339 2.47 -21.06 -18.77
C LEU A 339 3.78 -20.25 -18.92
N ALA A 340 4.64 -20.67 -19.85
CA ALA A 340 5.91 -20.04 -20.21
C ALA A 340 5.81 -18.64 -20.88
N VAL A 341 4.74 -17.89 -20.62
CA VAL A 341 4.49 -16.55 -21.22
C VAL A 341 4.66 -15.42 -20.20
N PHE A 342 4.90 -15.74 -18.92
CA PHE A 342 4.81 -14.79 -17.82
C PHE A 342 6.17 -14.49 -17.16
N LYS A 343 6.74 -13.31 -17.44
CA LYS A 343 7.78 -12.70 -16.60
C LYS A 343 7.44 -11.22 -16.34
N PRO A 344 6.66 -10.88 -15.29
CA PRO A 344 6.76 -9.57 -14.70
C PRO A 344 8.03 -9.57 -13.83
N LEU A 345 9.11 -9.03 -14.38
CA LEU A 345 10.29 -8.64 -13.60
C LEU A 345 9.91 -7.40 -12.79
N THR A 346 9.30 -7.56 -11.62
CA THR A 346 9.23 -6.46 -10.65
C THR A 346 10.60 -6.30 -10.00
N THR A 347 11.22 -5.13 -10.15
CA THR A 347 12.55 -4.74 -9.65
C THR A 347 12.77 -5.07 -8.17
N ARG A 348 11.72 -5.08 -7.34
CA ARG A 348 11.80 -5.40 -5.91
C ARG A 348 11.80 -6.89 -5.55
N LYS A 349 11.37 -7.79 -6.45
CA LYS A 349 11.53 -9.24 -6.26
C LYS A 349 13.01 -9.60 -6.25
N LYS A 350 13.84 -8.91 -7.04
CA LYS A 350 15.31 -9.01 -6.94
C LYS A 350 15.81 -8.51 -5.58
N ILE A 351 15.30 -7.41 -5.03
CA ILE A 351 15.72 -6.89 -3.72
C ILE A 351 15.36 -7.88 -2.60
N ILE A 352 14.10 -8.30 -2.48
CA ILE A 352 13.68 -9.27 -1.44
C ILE A 352 14.42 -10.61 -1.62
N ASN A 353 14.53 -11.12 -2.85
CA ASN A 353 15.27 -12.36 -3.10
C ASN A 353 16.80 -12.23 -2.90
N ASN A 354 17.39 -11.05 -3.13
CA ASN A 354 18.80 -10.78 -2.86
C ASN A 354 19.06 -10.65 -1.36
N LEU A 355 18.13 -10.09 -0.57
CA LEU A 355 18.17 -10.12 0.89
C LEU A 355 18.12 -11.57 1.44
N HIS A 356 17.56 -12.51 0.67
CA HIS A 356 17.51 -13.94 0.99
C HIS A 356 18.75 -14.75 0.55
N ARG A 357 19.64 -14.19 -0.29
CA ARG A 357 20.77 -14.95 -0.86
C ARG A 357 21.84 -15.35 0.15
N GLN A 358 21.77 -14.91 1.41
CA GLN A 358 22.68 -15.35 2.47
C GLN A 358 22.25 -16.64 3.19
N HIS A 359 21.01 -17.11 3.08
CA HIS A 359 20.65 -18.48 3.48
C HIS A 359 19.45 -18.96 2.67
N SER A 360 19.77 -19.58 1.52
CA SER A 360 18.80 -20.37 0.75
C SER A 360 18.14 -21.41 1.64
N PHE A 361 16.81 -21.39 1.69
CA PHE A 361 16.04 -22.62 1.82
C PHE A 361 16.56 -23.57 0.74
N SER A 362 17.29 -24.60 1.17
CA SER A 362 17.67 -25.72 0.32
C SER A 362 16.41 -26.49 -0.05
N LEU A 363 15.71 -26.02 -1.07
CA LEU A 363 15.04 -26.96 -1.96
C LEU A 363 16.19 -27.66 -2.69
N LYS A 364 16.49 -28.90 -2.26
CA LYS A 364 17.47 -29.75 -2.93
C LYS A 364 17.20 -29.67 -4.43
N LYS A 365 18.17 -29.11 -5.13
CA LYS A 365 18.23 -29.06 -6.59
C LYS A 365 18.43 -30.50 -7.07
N GLN A 366 17.35 -31.27 -7.17
CA GLN A 366 17.38 -32.49 -7.96
C GLN A 366 17.14 -32.08 -9.41
N SER A 367 18.27 -31.96 -10.12
CA SER A 367 18.37 -31.95 -11.56
C SER A 367 17.78 -33.24 -12.11
N SER A 368 16.49 -33.23 -12.42
CA SER A 368 15.84 -34.17 -13.32
C SER A 368 14.61 -33.46 -13.85
N ILE A 369 14.53 -33.29 -15.17
CA ILE A 369 13.35 -32.78 -15.85
C ILE A 369 12.24 -33.82 -15.63
N VAL A 370 11.44 -33.59 -14.59
CA VAL A 370 10.16 -34.27 -14.35
C VAL A 370 9.13 -33.17 -14.21
N THR A 371 8.20 -33.12 -15.15
CA THR A 371 6.96 -32.34 -15.04
C THR A 371 6.16 -32.86 -13.84
N VAL A 372 6.43 -32.35 -12.65
CA VAL A 372 5.65 -32.64 -11.45
C VAL A 372 4.44 -31.71 -11.43
N SER A 373 3.27 -32.27 -11.75
CA SER A 373 1.98 -31.71 -11.36
C SER A 373 1.98 -31.56 -9.84
N HIS A 374 2.21 -30.34 -9.34
CA HIS A 374 2.06 -30.07 -7.91
C HIS A 374 0.59 -30.27 -7.54
N ASP A 375 0.33 -31.13 -6.55
CA ASP A 375 -1.01 -31.31 -6.00
C ASP A 375 -1.57 -29.95 -5.52
N ASN A 376 -2.87 -29.74 -5.67
CA ASN A 376 -3.55 -28.53 -5.20
C ASN A 376 -3.33 -28.32 -3.69
N LYS A 377 -3.15 -29.40 -2.92
CA LYS A 377 -2.79 -29.34 -1.49
C LYS A 377 -1.42 -28.69 -1.26
N ASP A 378 -0.44 -28.96 -2.11
CA ASP A 378 0.90 -28.37 -2.01
C ASP A 378 0.88 -26.87 -2.33
N LYS A 379 0.12 -26.45 -3.35
CA LYS A 379 -0.03 -25.02 -3.68
C LYS A 379 -0.63 -24.21 -2.54
N LYS A 380 -1.67 -24.74 -1.87
CA LYS A 380 -2.32 -24.09 -0.72
C LYS A 380 -1.35 -23.92 0.46
N ASN A 381 -0.51 -24.91 0.74
CA ASN A 381 0.51 -24.82 1.78
C ASN A 381 1.63 -23.81 1.43
N ILE A 382 2.09 -23.82 0.18
CA ILE A 382 3.06 -22.82 -0.32
C ILE A 382 2.48 -21.41 -0.20
N PHE A 383 1.21 -21.24 -0.56
CA PHE A 383 0.49 -19.98 -0.44
C PHE A 383 0.48 -19.45 0.99
N LEU A 384 0.04 -20.24 1.97
CA LEU A 384 0.00 -19.79 3.37
C LEU A 384 1.38 -19.35 3.87
N ASN A 385 2.42 -20.14 3.57
CA ASN A 385 3.80 -19.81 3.95
C ASN A 385 4.27 -18.48 3.32
N MET A 386 4.00 -18.26 2.04
CA MET A 386 4.34 -17.01 1.35
C MET A 386 3.54 -15.82 1.90
N PHE A 387 2.25 -16.01 2.14
CA PHE A 387 1.36 -14.98 2.66
C PHE A 387 1.85 -14.46 4.02
N TYR A 388 2.06 -15.35 4.99
CA TYR A 388 2.54 -14.93 6.32
C TYR A 388 3.93 -14.30 6.28
N HIS A 389 4.80 -14.78 5.39
CA HIS A 389 6.11 -14.19 5.18
C HIS A 389 6.01 -12.75 4.63
N PHE A 390 5.17 -12.50 3.63
CA PHE A 390 4.99 -11.16 3.08
C PHE A 390 4.21 -10.22 4.01
N MET A 391 3.24 -10.73 4.76
CA MET A 391 2.57 -9.96 5.82
C MET A 391 3.54 -9.51 6.92
N GLN A 392 4.54 -10.34 7.24
CA GLN A 392 5.61 -9.96 8.16
C GLN A 392 6.42 -8.76 7.64
N HIS A 393 6.78 -8.75 6.35
CA HIS A 393 7.45 -7.61 5.72
C HIS A 393 6.56 -6.37 5.71
N GLU A 394 5.29 -6.52 5.34
CA GLU A 394 4.32 -5.41 5.41
C GLU A 394 4.22 -4.82 6.81
N SER A 395 4.23 -5.65 7.85
CA SER A 395 4.19 -5.21 9.26
C SER A 395 5.39 -4.31 9.60
N VAL A 396 6.61 -4.78 9.32
CA VAL A 396 7.85 -4.03 9.61
C VAL A 396 7.91 -2.72 8.82
N PHE A 397 7.54 -2.77 7.53
CA PHE A 397 7.53 -1.57 6.69
C PHE A 397 6.50 -0.54 7.17
N SER A 398 5.33 -0.97 7.66
CA SER A 398 4.30 -0.06 8.19
C SER A 398 4.75 0.66 9.43
N LEU A 399 5.37 -0.07 10.37
CA LEU A 399 5.89 0.53 11.59
C LEU A 399 6.98 1.55 11.28
N PHE A 400 7.84 1.24 10.32
CA PHE A 400 8.84 2.19 9.85
C PHE A 400 8.21 3.44 9.21
N GLN A 401 7.21 3.29 8.35
CA GLN A 401 6.50 4.44 7.78
C GLN A 401 5.82 5.28 8.87
N CYS A 402 5.18 4.64 9.86
CA CYS A 402 4.57 5.31 11.01
C CYS A 402 5.60 6.16 11.78
N VAL A 403 6.70 5.54 12.23
CA VAL A 403 7.78 6.23 12.97
C VAL A 403 8.38 7.36 12.13
N LYS A 404 8.63 7.11 10.86
CA LYS A 404 9.23 8.09 9.96
C LYS A 404 8.34 9.32 9.75
N ILE A 405 7.04 9.12 9.56
CA ILE A 405 6.06 10.21 9.38
C ILE A 405 5.93 11.04 10.65
N LEU A 406 5.87 10.38 11.81
CA LEU A 406 5.84 11.10 13.10
C LEU A 406 7.12 11.89 13.31
N ASN A 407 8.28 11.27 13.07
CA ASN A 407 9.57 11.93 13.20
C ASN A 407 9.69 13.15 12.27
N PHE A 408 9.21 13.05 11.02
CA PHE A 408 9.15 14.18 10.10
C PHE A 408 8.33 15.35 10.66
N MET A 409 7.23 15.07 11.36
CA MET A 409 6.44 16.09 12.05
C MET A 409 7.06 16.56 13.37
N GLY A 410 8.22 16.05 13.78
CA GLY A 410 8.82 16.33 15.09
C GLY A 410 8.08 15.67 16.26
N LEU A 411 7.43 14.53 16.01
CA LEU A 411 6.67 13.75 16.97
C LEU A 411 7.25 12.35 17.12
N ASP A 412 7.10 11.77 18.31
CA ASP A 412 7.28 10.34 18.52
C ASP A 412 5.92 9.66 18.77
N TYR A 413 5.91 8.33 18.78
CA TYR A 413 4.67 7.59 18.98
C TYR A 413 4.08 7.76 20.39
N ASN A 414 4.91 8.00 21.40
CA ASN A 414 4.43 8.19 22.77
C ASN A 414 3.63 9.50 22.90
N ILE A 415 4.05 10.57 22.22
CA ILE A 415 3.32 11.86 22.19
C ILE A 415 1.91 11.67 21.63
N ILE A 416 1.76 10.95 20.51
CA ILE A 416 0.45 10.76 19.89
C ILE A 416 -0.43 9.74 20.61
N SER A 417 0.16 8.77 21.30
CA SER A 417 -0.58 7.68 21.96
C SER A 417 -0.85 7.93 23.45
N THR A 418 -0.26 8.96 24.05
CA THR A 418 -0.50 9.32 25.46
C THR A 418 -1.31 10.60 25.53
N CYS A 419 -2.63 10.46 25.65
CA CYS A 419 -3.55 11.60 25.71
C CYS A 419 -3.45 12.33 27.07
N ASN A 420 -2.85 13.52 27.05
CA ASN A 420 -2.79 14.45 28.17
C ASN A 420 -2.71 15.89 27.64
N VAL A 421 -2.90 16.88 28.52
CA VAL A 421 -2.94 18.31 28.13
C VAL A 421 -1.65 18.75 27.42
N ALA A 422 -0.48 18.33 27.92
CA ALA A 422 0.81 18.70 27.33
C ALA A 422 0.95 18.14 25.91
N ASN A 423 0.68 16.85 25.71
CA ASN A 423 0.76 16.19 24.42
C ASN A 423 -0.27 16.75 23.42
N ASN A 424 -1.47 17.11 23.88
CA ASN A 424 -2.47 17.78 23.04
C ASN A 424 -1.96 19.12 22.50
N ILE A 425 -1.23 19.90 23.30
CA ILE A 425 -0.62 21.17 22.87
C ILE A 425 0.48 20.92 21.83
N ILE A 426 1.36 19.93 22.07
CA ILE A 426 2.43 19.54 21.14
C ILE A 426 1.84 19.10 19.81
N VAL A 427 0.90 18.16 19.83
CA VAL A 427 0.24 17.64 18.62
C VAL A 427 -0.49 18.75 17.86
N LYS A 428 -1.20 19.65 18.54
CA LYS A 428 -1.87 20.79 17.88
C LYS A 428 -0.90 21.67 17.10
N LYS A 429 0.33 21.83 17.61
CA LYS A 429 1.39 22.61 16.96
C LYS A 429 2.01 21.86 15.78
N PHE A 430 2.38 20.60 15.97
CA PHE A 430 3.27 19.87 15.07
C PHE A 430 2.56 18.93 14.09
N TYR A 431 1.43 18.32 14.47
CA TYR A 431 0.72 17.40 13.59
C TYR A 431 -0.09 18.15 12.55
N LYS A 432 0.23 17.97 11.25
CA LYS A 432 -0.44 18.63 10.12
C LYS A 432 -0.67 17.69 8.95
N GLU A 433 -1.93 17.50 8.59
CA GLU A 433 -2.34 16.72 7.42
C GLU A 433 -3.49 17.43 6.67
N GLU A 434 -3.45 17.39 5.34
CA GLU A 434 -4.55 17.79 4.44
C GLU A 434 -5.16 16.57 3.72
N THR A 435 -4.73 15.38 4.13
CA THR A 435 -5.21 14.07 3.67
C THR A 435 -5.16 13.09 4.85
N ASN A 436 -5.67 11.87 4.70
CA ASN A 436 -5.92 10.95 5.81
C ASN A 436 -4.65 10.21 6.33
N VAL A 437 -3.54 10.91 6.57
CA VAL A 437 -2.25 10.32 7.00
C VAL A 437 -2.41 9.51 8.28
N PHE A 438 -3.14 10.02 9.27
CA PHE A 438 -3.36 9.32 10.53
C PHE A 438 -3.97 7.94 10.31
N ALA A 439 -5.01 7.86 9.48
CA ALA A 439 -5.67 6.61 9.17
C ALA A 439 -4.75 5.67 8.36
N TYR A 440 -4.14 6.16 7.28
CA TYR A 440 -3.37 5.32 6.35
C TYR A 440 -2.04 4.79 6.91
N TYR A 441 -1.38 5.53 7.80
CA TYR A 441 -0.03 5.18 8.27
C TYR A 441 0.05 4.85 9.75
N ILE A 442 -0.71 5.54 10.62
CA ILE A 442 -0.61 5.32 12.07
C ILE A 442 -1.57 4.20 12.48
N ILE A 443 -2.87 4.34 12.19
CA ILE A 443 -3.86 3.31 12.54
C ILE A 443 -3.57 2.01 11.78
N VAL A 444 -3.32 2.08 10.48
CA VAL A 444 -2.97 0.88 9.71
C VAL A 444 -1.70 0.22 10.23
N ALA A 445 -0.69 0.96 10.72
CA ALA A 445 0.48 0.33 11.34
C ALA A 445 0.13 -0.47 12.60
N ILE A 446 -0.84 -0.02 13.41
CA ILE A 446 -1.38 -0.79 14.55
C ILE A 446 -2.10 -2.04 14.04
N LEU A 447 -2.99 -1.89 13.05
CA LEU A 447 -3.82 -2.98 12.53
C LEU A 447 -2.98 -4.06 11.83
N ILE A 448 -2.06 -3.67 10.94
CA ILE A 448 -1.22 -4.59 10.16
C ILE A 448 -0.19 -5.27 11.05
N SER A 449 0.30 -4.59 12.08
CA SER A 449 1.15 -5.21 13.10
C SER A 449 0.39 -6.22 13.93
N ASN A 450 -0.94 -6.25 13.86
CA ASN A 450 -1.82 -7.21 14.53
C ASN A 450 -2.72 -7.95 13.52
N PHE A 451 -2.22 -8.19 12.29
CA PHE A 451 -3.05 -8.65 11.18
C PHE A 451 -3.78 -9.98 11.45
N ASN A 452 -3.18 -10.90 12.21
CA ASN A 452 -3.84 -12.15 12.60
C ASN A 452 -5.08 -11.87 13.48
N ASN A 453 -4.93 -11.01 14.48
CA ASN A 453 -6.03 -10.62 15.36
C ASN A 453 -7.06 -9.77 14.64
N PHE A 454 -6.63 -8.93 13.69
CA PHE A 454 -7.54 -8.18 12.83
C PHE A 454 -8.37 -9.10 11.94
N ILE A 455 -7.77 -10.14 11.33
CA ILE A 455 -8.51 -11.11 10.53
C ILE A 455 -9.52 -11.87 11.39
N LEU A 456 -9.14 -12.31 12.60
CA LEU A 456 -10.11 -12.92 13.54
C LEU A 456 -11.22 -11.96 13.94
N TRP A 457 -10.89 -10.71 14.25
CA TRP A 457 -11.88 -9.69 14.54
C TRP A 457 -12.86 -9.54 13.37
N CYS A 458 -12.38 -9.56 12.13
CA CYS A 458 -13.24 -9.54 10.94
C CYS A 458 -14.13 -10.79 10.86
N ILE A 459 -13.60 -11.99 11.12
CA ILE A 459 -14.39 -13.22 11.15
C ILE A 459 -15.54 -13.12 12.16
N ASP A 460 -15.29 -12.54 13.32
CA ASP A 460 -16.28 -12.43 14.40
C ASP A 460 -17.30 -11.30 14.20
N ASN A 461 -16.92 -10.21 13.51
CA ASN A 461 -17.69 -8.95 13.52
C ASN A 461 -18.27 -8.55 12.16
N ASN A 462 -17.77 -9.10 11.05
CA ASN A 462 -18.21 -8.73 9.70
C ASN A 462 -19.28 -9.68 9.15
N THR A 463 -19.94 -9.25 8.07
CA THR A 463 -20.93 -10.10 7.35
C THR A 463 -20.27 -11.27 6.60
N ASN A 464 -19.02 -11.08 6.19
CA ASN A 464 -18.08 -12.06 5.69
C ASN A 464 -16.69 -11.53 5.98
N LEU A 465 -15.63 -12.23 5.56
CA LEU A 465 -14.27 -11.84 5.86
C LEU A 465 -13.96 -10.35 5.57
N ILE A 466 -14.47 -9.79 4.47
CA ILE A 466 -14.08 -8.45 3.97
C ILE A 466 -15.18 -7.38 4.19
N ASN A 467 -16.46 -7.71 4.06
CA ASN A 467 -17.56 -6.71 4.09
C ASN A 467 -17.96 -6.34 5.53
N PHE A 468 -17.63 -5.11 5.91
CA PHE A 468 -17.90 -4.55 7.23
C PHE A 468 -19.40 -4.59 7.55
N LYS A 469 -19.74 -5.08 8.74
CA LYS A 469 -21.13 -5.08 9.21
C LYS A 469 -21.53 -3.63 9.54
N LYS A 470 -22.46 -3.07 8.77
CA LYS A 470 -22.83 -1.65 8.83
C LYS A 470 -23.72 -1.31 10.04
N GLU A 471 -23.20 -1.51 11.25
CA GLU A 471 -23.84 -1.19 12.52
C GLU A 471 -22.93 -0.32 13.39
N GLN A 472 -23.53 0.54 14.22
CA GLN A 472 -22.76 1.39 15.14
C GLN A 472 -21.97 0.58 16.17
N SER A 473 -22.52 -0.57 16.60
CA SER A 473 -21.85 -1.55 17.47
C SER A 473 -20.59 -2.12 16.83
N SER A 474 -20.60 -2.39 15.53
CA SER A 474 -19.43 -2.88 14.79
C SER A 474 -18.34 -1.81 14.69
N ILE A 475 -18.71 -0.54 14.46
CA ILE A 475 -17.75 0.57 14.52
C ILE A 475 -17.14 0.67 15.92
N ASP A 476 -17.97 0.59 16.96
CA ASP A 476 -17.50 0.66 18.35
C ASP A 476 -16.55 -0.50 18.70
N SER A 477 -16.87 -1.72 18.24
CA SER A 477 -16.01 -2.90 18.35
C SER A 477 -14.67 -2.70 17.63
N PHE A 478 -14.68 -2.07 16.45
CA PHE A 478 -13.46 -1.76 15.69
C PHE A 478 -12.58 -0.73 16.41
N ILE A 479 -13.17 0.32 16.97
CA ILE A 479 -12.43 1.30 17.79
C ILE A 479 -11.88 0.65 19.06
N HIS A 480 -12.65 -0.23 19.69
CA HIS A 480 -12.17 -0.98 20.85
C HIS A 480 -10.97 -1.88 20.49
N PHE A 481 -11.04 -2.60 19.37
CA PHE A 481 -9.91 -3.38 18.86
C PHE A 481 -8.64 -2.53 18.69
N ILE A 482 -8.76 -1.32 18.13
CA ILE A 482 -7.64 -0.38 18.03
C ILE A 482 -7.12 0.02 19.42
N GLY A 483 -8.04 0.35 20.34
CA GLY A 483 -7.74 0.73 21.73
C GLY A 483 -7.05 -0.37 22.55
N GLU A 484 -7.27 -1.64 22.26
CA GLU A 484 -6.57 -2.75 22.93
C GLU A 484 -5.15 -2.97 22.36
N ASN A 485 -4.90 -2.57 21.12
CA ASN A 485 -3.68 -2.92 20.40
C ASN A 485 -2.69 -1.76 20.22
N TYR A 486 -3.12 -0.50 20.32
CA TYR A 486 -2.27 0.68 20.05
C TYR A 486 -1.08 0.84 21.02
N LYS A 487 -1.17 0.30 22.23
CA LYS A 487 -0.12 0.33 23.27
C LYS A 487 0.35 -1.06 23.69
N ASN A 488 0.18 -2.05 22.82
CA ASN A 488 0.73 -3.38 23.07
C ASN A 488 2.25 -3.30 23.34
N ASN A 489 2.73 -3.98 24.39
CA ASN A 489 4.13 -3.91 24.81
C ASN A 489 5.12 -4.29 23.69
N ASP A 490 4.82 -5.31 22.88
CA ASP A 490 5.71 -5.73 21.80
C ASP A 490 5.69 -4.74 20.62
N LEU A 491 4.53 -4.13 20.36
CA LEU A 491 4.39 -3.03 19.41
C LEU A 491 5.25 -1.83 19.84
N LEU A 492 5.06 -1.34 21.07
CA LEU A 492 5.79 -0.19 21.62
C LEU A 492 7.29 -0.42 21.60
N LYS A 493 7.73 -1.61 22.04
CA LYS A 493 9.15 -1.95 22.02
C LYS A 493 9.71 -2.06 20.59
N SER A 494 8.90 -2.35 19.59
CA SER A 494 9.32 -2.37 18.17
C SER A 494 9.43 -0.95 17.62
N ILE A 495 8.46 -0.10 17.95
CA ILE A 495 8.44 1.34 17.63
C ILE A 495 9.66 2.05 18.22
N ILE A 496 9.93 1.89 19.52
CA ILE A 496 11.12 2.48 20.18
C ILE A 496 12.41 2.05 19.49
N GLY A 497 12.53 0.77 19.11
CA GLY A 497 13.69 0.28 18.39
C GLY A 497 13.86 0.92 17.00
N LEU A 498 12.75 1.24 16.32
CA LEU A 498 12.74 1.95 15.05
C LEU A 498 13.07 3.44 15.21
N GLU A 499 12.53 4.10 16.23
CA GLU A 499 12.82 5.49 16.57
C GLU A 499 14.31 5.68 16.86
N HIS A 500 14.90 4.78 17.66
CA HIS A 500 16.34 4.79 17.93
C HIS A 500 17.18 4.57 16.66
N LYS A 501 16.76 3.67 15.76
CA LYS A 501 17.45 3.46 14.48
C LYS A 501 17.35 4.72 13.60
N LEU A 502 16.18 5.36 13.55
CA LEU A 502 15.98 6.56 12.74
C LEU A 502 16.81 7.74 13.25
N ALA A 503 16.87 7.95 14.57
CA ALA A 503 17.63 9.06 15.18
C ALA A 503 19.15 8.95 15.00
N ASN A 504 19.69 7.73 14.91
CA ASN A 504 21.13 7.49 14.81
C ASN A 504 21.67 7.47 13.37
N HIS A 505 20.85 7.78 12.35
CA HIS A 505 21.27 7.77 10.95
C HIS A 505 21.20 9.15 10.30
N VAL A 506 22.34 9.57 9.73
CA VAL A 506 22.54 10.91 9.14
C VAL A 506 22.78 10.85 7.62
N SER A 507 22.70 9.68 6.95
CA SER A 507 23.04 9.62 5.52
C SER A 507 21.89 10.03 4.58
N SER A 508 22.29 10.73 3.53
CA SER A 508 21.47 11.57 2.65
C SER A 508 20.81 10.84 1.49
N ASP A 509 20.91 9.52 1.36
CA ASP A 509 20.25 8.82 0.24
C ASP A 509 19.76 7.41 0.58
N ASN A 510 18.72 7.32 1.41
CA ASN A 510 17.94 6.09 1.51
C ASN A 510 16.57 6.24 0.85
N ILE A 511 16.34 5.43 -0.20
CA ILE A 511 15.04 5.34 -0.89
C ILE A 511 13.86 5.08 0.08
N LEU A 512 14.11 4.41 1.21
CA LEU A 512 13.09 4.17 2.25
C LEU A 512 12.79 5.42 3.07
N LEU A 513 13.77 6.29 3.32
CA LEU A 513 13.54 7.57 3.97
C LEU A 513 12.66 8.44 3.09
N ASN A 514 12.93 8.54 1.79
CA ASN A 514 12.15 9.45 0.94
C ASN A 514 10.77 8.93 0.53
N THR A 515 10.54 7.61 0.50
CA THR A 515 9.32 7.04 -0.08
C THR A 515 8.09 7.09 0.84
N MET A 516 6.94 7.54 0.32
CA MET A 516 5.65 7.50 1.01
C MET A 516 4.76 6.34 0.53
N ARG A 517 5.36 5.28 -0.01
CA ARG A 517 4.63 4.05 -0.33
C ARG A 517 3.95 3.48 0.90
N MET A 518 2.77 2.87 0.71
CA MET A 518 2.00 2.26 1.80
C MET A 518 2.33 0.77 1.93
N THR A 519 2.64 0.09 0.82
CA THR A 519 3.07 -1.31 0.79
C THR A 519 4.49 -1.48 0.24
N VAL A 520 5.23 -2.42 0.82
CA VAL A 520 6.57 -2.84 0.35
C VAL A 520 6.49 -3.99 -0.66
N ILE A 521 5.40 -4.76 -0.62
CA ILE A 521 5.13 -5.91 -1.48
C ILE A 521 4.46 -5.46 -2.79
N GLY A 522 4.99 -5.96 -3.90
CA GLY A 522 4.54 -5.59 -5.24
C GLY A 522 4.94 -4.17 -5.67
N GLY A 523 4.41 -3.76 -6.82
CA GLY A 523 4.58 -2.42 -7.43
C GLY A 523 5.25 -2.46 -8.80
N GLY A 524 4.66 -1.72 -9.75
CA GLY A 524 5.15 -1.54 -11.13
C GLY A 524 5.87 -0.23 -11.38
#